data_AF-A0A2T6FI30-F1
#
_entry.id   AF-A0A2T6FI30-F1
#
_cell.length_a   1.000
_cell.length_b   1.000
_cell.length_c   1.000
_cell.angle_alpha   90.00
_cell.angle_beta   90.00
_cell.angle_gamma   90.00
#
_symmetry.space_group_name_H-M   'P 1'
#
loop_
_entity.id
_entity.type
_entity.pdbx_description
1 polymer ?
#
loop_
_entity_poly.entity_id
_entity_poly.type
_entity_poly.pdbx_seq_one_letter_code
_entity_poly.pdbx_strand_id
1 'polypeptide(L)'
;MKIAKIASAFAGLVLGASAFQANALPFEVDITVDNSYALYYGTETTATNFVGSNGDWTNTESYTFDLPKDHFIYVVTQSDLAVAQGFLAQFTNLSNNSRFYSQDSQWQVTATGHYGFAPYDNTPTSFAELNAQLALANAGTNPSAGWVGTTAGNANGASPWGTRPEIDAAARWVWYSSNGDLNPTEPGFDHDEYLIFRIAVNSSTEVPEPANLALLGLGLLGLGFARKRKV
;
A
#
# COMPACT_ATOMS: atom_id res chain seq x y z
N MET A 1 -10.56 18.95 -73.07
CA MET A 1 -9.50 19.05 -72.05
C MET A 1 -10.17 19.02 -70.68
N LYS A 2 -9.86 18.02 -69.86
CA LYS A 2 -10.66 17.60 -68.70
C LYS A 2 -10.44 18.53 -67.49
N ILE A 3 -11.56 18.89 -66.86
CA ILE A 3 -11.67 19.56 -65.56
C ILE A 3 -11.33 18.53 -64.46
N ALA A 4 -10.48 18.88 -63.50
CA ALA A 4 -10.32 18.12 -62.26
C ALA A 4 -10.49 19.06 -61.06
N LYS A 5 -11.64 18.93 -60.38
CA LYS A 5 -11.90 19.48 -59.06
C LYS A 5 -11.21 18.58 -58.03
N ILE A 6 -10.34 19.15 -57.21
CA ILE A 6 -9.76 18.47 -56.05
C ILE A 6 -10.73 18.70 -54.88
N ALA A 7 -11.41 17.64 -54.46
CA ALA A 7 -12.19 17.62 -53.23
C ALA A 7 -11.28 17.12 -52.09
N SER A 8 -10.97 17.99 -51.15
CA SER A 8 -10.29 17.64 -49.91
C SER A 8 -11.28 17.00 -48.95
N ALA A 9 -11.11 15.71 -48.66
CA ALA A 9 -11.84 15.02 -47.59
C ALA A 9 -11.03 15.11 -46.30
N PHE A 10 -11.47 15.95 -45.36
CA PHE A 10 -11.03 15.91 -43.96
C PHE A 10 -11.87 14.85 -43.24
N ALA A 11 -11.26 13.70 -42.94
CA ALA A 11 -11.82 12.73 -42.00
C ALA A 11 -11.35 13.12 -40.59
N GLY A 12 -12.23 13.76 -39.83
CA GLY A 12 -12.00 14.04 -38.41
C GLY A 12 -12.15 12.76 -37.59
N LEU A 13 -11.05 12.26 -37.04
CA LEU A 13 -11.05 11.19 -36.06
C LEU A 13 -11.45 11.78 -34.70
N VAL A 14 -12.71 11.62 -34.30
CA VAL A 14 -13.16 11.93 -32.94
C VAL A 14 -12.69 10.80 -32.03
N LEU A 15 -11.54 10.99 -31.38
CA LEU A 15 -11.14 10.18 -30.23
C LEU A 15 -12.00 10.63 -29.04
N GLY A 16 -13.12 9.95 -28.84
CA GLY A 16 -13.87 10.05 -27.60
C GLY A 16 -13.02 9.50 -26.47
N ALA A 17 -12.42 10.39 -25.67
CA ALA A 17 -11.80 10.03 -24.41
C ALA A 17 -12.92 9.65 -23.43
N SER A 18 -13.22 8.36 -23.37
CA SER A 18 -13.98 7.79 -22.26
C SER A 18 -13.14 7.98 -21.01
N ALA A 19 -13.43 9.03 -20.22
CA ALA A 19 -12.91 9.14 -18.88
C ALA A 19 -13.54 8.00 -18.08
N PHE A 20 -12.80 6.90 -17.90
CA PHE A 20 -13.13 5.91 -16.90
C PHE A 20 -13.15 6.64 -15.56
N GLN A 21 -14.33 6.79 -14.97
CA GLN A 21 -14.39 7.23 -13.58
C GLN A 21 -13.68 6.15 -12.76
N ALA A 22 -12.54 6.52 -12.17
CA ALA A 22 -11.87 5.68 -11.20
C ALA A 22 -12.84 5.49 -10.03
N ASN A 23 -13.33 4.27 -9.85
CA ASN A 23 -14.25 3.93 -8.79
C ASN A 23 -13.42 3.82 -7.50
N ALA A 24 -13.62 4.73 -6.55
CA ALA A 24 -12.98 4.67 -5.24
C ALA A 24 -13.78 3.74 -4.32
N LEU A 25 -13.09 3.01 -3.44
CA LEU A 25 -13.72 2.16 -2.44
C LEU A 25 -13.84 2.91 -1.10
N PRO A 26 -15.05 3.03 -0.54
CA PRO A 26 -15.25 3.63 0.76
C PRO A 26 -14.76 2.70 1.87
N PHE A 27 -13.88 3.18 2.72
CA PHE A 27 -13.38 2.48 3.90
C PHE A 27 -13.71 3.25 5.17
N GLU A 28 -14.02 2.48 6.21
CA GLU A 28 -13.88 2.87 7.60
C GLU A 28 -12.67 2.13 8.19
N VAL A 29 -11.89 2.81 9.02
CA VAL A 29 -10.76 2.22 9.74
C VAL A 29 -10.88 2.55 11.21
N ASP A 30 -10.67 1.54 12.06
CA ASP A 30 -10.43 1.68 13.49
C ASP A 30 -8.96 1.33 13.73
N ILE A 31 -8.18 2.26 14.29
CA ILE A 31 -6.72 2.16 14.34
C ILE A 31 -6.15 2.68 15.66
N THR A 32 -5.12 2.00 16.14
CA THR A 32 -4.22 2.48 17.17
C THR A 32 -2.81 1.94 16.96
N VAL A 33 -1.81 2.67 17.45
CA VAL A 33 -0.40 2.30 17.33
C VAL A 33 0.30 2.68 18.61
N ASP A 34 1.15 1.80 19.10
CA ASP A 34 2.06 2.07 20.20
C ASP A 34 3.43 2.51 19.65
N ASN A 35 3.77 3.80 19.63
CA ASN A 35 3.14 4.91 20.36
C ASN A 35 2.31 5.87 19.51
N SER A 36 2.61 5.97 18.21
CA SER A 36 2.05 7.01 17.36
C SER A 36 1.99 6.63 15.89
N TYR A 37 1.02 7.20 15.17
CA TYR A 37 0.86 6.98 13.74
C TYR A 37 0.36 8.19 12.96
N ALA A 38 0.58 8.15 11.65
CA ALA A 38 -0.21 8.86 10.65
C ALA A 38 -0.63 7.95 9.51
N LEU A 39 -1.85 8.17 9.03
CA LEU A 39 -2.52 7.40 8.00
C LEU A 39 -2.59 8.24 6.72
N TYR A 40 -2.06 7.67 5.64
CA TYR A 40 -2.06 8.23 4.30
C TYR A 40 -2.62 7.24 3.28
N TYR A 41 -2.93 7.73 2.09
CA TYR A 41 -3.08 6.88 0.91
C TYR A 41 -2.48 7.54 -0.33
N GLY A 42 -2.21 6.74 -1.34
CA GLY A 42 -1.63 7.19 -2.61
C GLY A 42 -1.28 6.03 -3.54
N THR A 43 -0.52 6.31 -4.59
CA THR A 43 0.01 5.28 -5.50
C THR A 43 1.20 4.55 -4.88
N GLU A 44 1.61 3.41 -5.45
CA GLU A 44 2.76 2.60 -4.98
C GLU A 44 4.04 3.43 -4.66
N THR A 45 4.28 4.49 -5.42
CA THR A 45 5.50 5.32 -5.34
C THR A 45 5.28 6.64 -4.63
N THR A 46 4.03 7.01 -4.32
CA THR A 46 3.72 8.38 -3.87
C THR A 46 2.45 8.40 -3.04
N ALA A 47 2.57 8.77 -1.77
CA ALA A 47 1.47 9.21 -0.92
C ALA A 47 0.99 10.60 -1.36
N THR A 48 -0.33 10.76 -1.49
CA THR A 48 -0.95 11.98 -2.02
C THR A 48 -2.00 12.57 -1.09
N ASN A 49 -2.50 11.79 -0.14
CA ASN A 49 -3.59 12.19 0.74
C ASN A 49 -3.30 11.78 2.17
N PHE A 50 -3.61 12.69 3.11
CA PHE A 50 -3.58 12.45 4.55
C PHE A 50 -4.99 12.17 5.04
N VAL A 51 -5.13 11.19 5.93
CA VAL A 51 -6.42 10.81 6.53
C VAL A 51 -6.49 11.29 7.98
N GLY A 52 -5.47 11.00 8.78
CA GLY A 52 -5.47 11.30 10.21
C GLY A 52 -4.18 10.83 10.90
N SER A 53 -4.03 11.20 12.17
CA SER A 53 -2.88 10.87 13.00
C SER A 53 -3.26 10.88 14.48
N ASN A 54 -2.58 10.08 15.29
CA ASN A 54 -2.68 10.14 16.74
C ASN A 54 -1.35 9.73 17.38
N GLY A 55 -1.05 10.31 18.54
CA GLY A 55 0.16 10.05 19.34
C GLY A 55 -0.12 9.43 20.71
N ASP A 56 -1.33 8.92 20.92
CA ASP A 56 -1.76 8.27 22.16
C ASP A 56 -2.34 6.88 21.86
N TRP A 57 -1.54 5.85 22.12
CA TRP A 57 -1.91 4.44 21.91
C TRP A 57 -3.08 3.97 22.79
N THR A 58 -3.41 4.72 23.85
CA THR A 58 -4.53 4.37 24.72
C THR A 58 -5.88 4.63 24.07
N ASN A 59 -5.92 5.42 22.98
CA ASN A 59 -7.11 5.72 22.22
C ASN A 59 -7.15 4.89 20.92
N THR A 60 -8.35 4.43 20.56
CA THR A 60 -8.65 3.96 19.21
C THR A 60 -9.29 5.12 18.45
N GLU A 61 -8.77 5.44 17.27
CA GLU A 61 -9.37 6.44 16.40
C GLU A 61 -10.11 5.77 15.24
N SER A 62 -11.18 6.41 14.78
CA SER A 62 -11.95 5.96 13.62
C SER A 62 -11.92 7.01 12.51
N TYR A 63 -11.60 6.59 11.28
CA TYR A 63 -11.65 7.47 10.10
C TYR A 63 -12.46 6.84 8.98
N THR A 64 -13.01 7.70 8.11
CA THR A 64 -13.61 7.27 6.84
C THR A 64 -12.92 7.97 5.68
N PHE A 65 -12.69 7.23 4.59
CA PHE A 65 -12.09 7.76 3.37
C PHE A 65 -12.44 6.91 2.15
N ASP A 66 -12.42 7.54 0.97
CA ASP A 66 -12.58 6.86 -0.32
C ASP A 66 -11.20 6.54 -0.89
N LEU A 67 -10.83 5.27 -0.95
CA LEU A 67 -9.56 4.80 -1.51
C LEU A 67 -9.68 4.63 -3.03
N PRO A 68 -8.99 5.41 -3.87
CA PRO A 68 -9.01 5.19 -5.31
C PRO A 68 -8.53 3.78 -5.67
N LYS A 69 -9.05 3.22 -6.77
CA LYS A 69 -8.52 1.96 -7.30
C LYS A 69 -7.01 2.09 -7.56
N ASP A 70 -6.27 1.02 -7.30
CA ASP A 70 -4.81 0.93 -7.46
C ASP A 70 -4.00 1.80 -6.48
N HIS A 71 -4.64 2.40 -5.48
CA HIS A 71 -3.96 3.06 -4.37
C HIS A 71 -3.60 2.07 -3.25
N PHE A 72 -2.52 2.40 -2.56
CA PHE A 72 -2.08 1.81 -1.32
C PHE A 72 -2.57 2.66 -0.15
N ILE A 73 -2.87 1.99 0.95
CA ILE A 73 -2.96 2.61 2.27
C ILE A 73 -1.56 2.56 2.87
N TYR A 74 -1.13 3.67 3.48
CA TYR A 74 0.14 3.79 4.18
C TYR A 74 -0.09 4.15 5.64
N VAL A 75 0.54 3.42 6.57
CA VAL A 75 0.54 3.76 7.99
C VAL A 75 1.99 4.01 8.41
N VAL A 76 2.30 5.26 8.73
CA VAL A 76 3.59 5.68 9.25
C VAL A 76 3.53 5.53 10.76
N THR A 77 4.48 4.83 11.38
CA THR A 77 4.45 4.52 12.82
C THR A 77 5.78 4.79 13.50
N GLN A 78 5.74 5.16 14.77
CA GLN A 78 6.95 5.21 15.61
C GLN A 78 6.61 4.78 17.04
N SER A 79 7.50 3.99 17.64
CA SER A 79 7.47 3.62 19.05
C SER A 79 8.48 4.43 19.87
N ASP A 80 8.37 4.34 21.18
CA ASP A 80 9.26 4.93 22.18
C ASP A 80 10.35 3.95 22.66
N LEU A 81 10.36 2.74 22.10
CA LEU A 81 11.34 1.67 22.33
C LEU A 81 11.34 1.11 23.75
N ALA A 82 10.31 1.40 24.53
CA ALA A 82 10.28 1.05 25.94
C ALA A 82 9.59 -0.30 26.19
N VAL A 83 8.33 -0.27 26.59
CA VAL A 83 7.63 -1.43 27.15
C VAL A 83 7.15 -2.37 26.05
N ALA A 84 6.55 -1.81 25.02
CA ALA A 84 5.97 -2.53 23.91
C ALA A 84 5.84 -1.59 22.70
N GLN A 85 5.48 -2.16 21.55
CA GLN A 85 5.28 -1.43 20.31
C GLN A 85 4.36 -2.20 19.38
N GLY A 86 3.66 -1.53 18.49
CA GLY A 86 2.89 -2.27 17.50
C GLY A 86 1.84 -1.44 16.79
N PHE A 87 1.39 -1.99 15.67
CA PHE A 87 0.27 -1.49 14.88
C PHE A 87 -0.92 -2.43 15.00
N LEU A 88 -2.07 -1.90 15.41
CA LEU A 88 -3.34 -2.63 15.48
C LEU A 88 -4.42 -1.86 14.72
N ALA A 89 -5.06 -2.52 13.75
CA ALA A 89 -6.19 -1.92 13.04
C ALA A 89 -7.15 -2.95 12.46
N GLN A 90 -8.37 -2.47 12.24
CA GLN A 90 -9.40 -3.08 11.42
C GLN A 90 -9.80 -2.09 10.33
N PHE A 91 -9.90 -2.57 9.09
CA PHE A 91 -10.45 -1.81 7.98
C PHE A 91 -11.72 -2.50 7.48
N THR A 92 -12.80 -1.74 7.33
CA THR A 92 -14.09 -2.21 6.82
C THR A 92 -14.38 -1.54 5.48
N ASN A 93 -14.53 -2.35 4.43
CA ASN A 93 -15.03 -1.87 3.14
C ASN A 93 -16.53 -1.64 3.25
N LEU A 94 -16.97 -0.38 3.20
CA LEU A 94 -18.36 0.01 3.40
C LEU A 94 -19.28 -0.39 2.24
N SER A 95 -18.73 -0.76 1.09
CA SER A 95 -19.53 -1.22 -0.07
C SER A 95 -20.03 -2.65 0.07
N ASN A 96 -19.25 -3.52 0.73
CA ASN A 96 -19.53 -4.96 0.81
C ASN A 96 -19.39 -5.55 2.22
N ASN A 97 -19.09 -4.71 3.21
CA ASN A 97 -18.88 -5.06 4.62
C ASN A 97 -17.78 -6.11 4.86
N SER A 98 -16.86 -6.28 3.89
CA SER A 98 -15.66 -7.10 4.06
C SER A 98 -14.65 -6.39 4.95
N ARG A 99 -13.86 -7.17 5.69
CA ARG A 99 -12.86 -6.66 6.62
C ARG A 99 -11.50 -7.27 6.36
N PHE A 100 -10.47 -6.49 6.67
CA PHE A 100 -9.10 -6.97 6.79
C PHE A 100 -8.45 -6.31 8.00
N TYR A 101 -7.41 -6.94 8.53
CA TYR A 101 -6.80 -6.58 9.81
C TYR A 101 -5.30 -6.30 9.66
N SER A 102 -4.69 -5.71 10.68
CA SER A 102 -3.24 -5.40 10.72
C SER A 102 -2.35 -6.62 10.51
N GLN A 103 -2.79 -7.83 10.87
CA GLN A 103 -2.03 -9.08 10.70
C GLN A 103 -2.19 -9.78 9.35
N ASP A 104 -3.01 -9.24 8.45
CA ASP A 104 -3.24 -9.90 7.17
C ASP A 104 -1.97 -9.87 6.32
N SER A 105 -1.67 -10.99 5.65
CA SER A 105 -0.39 -11.23 4.97
C SER A 105 -0.12 -10.32 3.77
N GLN A 106 -1.11 -9.53 3.35
CA GLN A 106 -0.98 -8.52 2.30
C GLN A 106 -0.24 -7.27 2.79
N TRP A 107 -0.15 -7.06 4.10
CA TRP A 107 0.64 -5.97 4.67
C TRP A 107 2.12 -6.20 4.39
N GLN A 108 2.74 -5.11 3.96
CA GLN A 108 4.18 -4.98 3.86
C GLN A 108 4.63 -3.89 4.82
N VAL A 109 5.86 -4.01 5.32
CA VAL A 109 6.49 -3.00 6.17
C VAL A 109 7.88 -2.71 5.66
N THR A 110 8.34 -1.50 5.89
CA THR A 110 9.70 -1.07 5.61
C THR A 110 10.22 -0.24 6.79
N ALA A 111 11.48 -0.45 7.13
CA ALA A 111 12.16 0.37 8.13
C ALA A 111 12.86 1.56 7.48
N THR A 112 12.98 2.69 8.18
CA THR A 112 13.57 3.92 7.59
C THR A 112 14.95 4.23 8.15
N GLY A 113 15.24 3.79 9.37
CA GLY A 113 16.45 4.14 10.12
C GLY A 113 16.42 5.57 10.68
N HIS A 114 15.23 6.19 10.78
CA HIS A 114 15.04 7.58 11.19
C HIS A 114 14.19 7.71 12.47
N TYR A 115 14.81 7.99 13.62
CA TYR A 115 14.07 8.19 14.87
C TYR A 115 13.66 9.65 15.11
N GLY A 116 12.41 9.90 15.48
CA GLY A 116 11.93 11.20 15.99
C GLY A 116 11.47 12.21 14.92
N PHE A 117 11.41 11.79 13.66
CA PHE A 117 11.09 12.65 12.51
C PHE A 117 9.99 12.07 11.61
N ALA A 118 9.13 11.21 12.14
CA ALA A 118 8.06 10.61 11.36
C ALA A 118 7.06 11.68 10.83
N PRO A 119 6.66 11.61 9.55
CA PRO A 119 5.71 12.54 8.95
C PRO A 119 4.31 12.30 9.51
N TYR A 120 3.89 13.13 10.47
CA TYR A 120 2.60 12.98 11.17
C TYR A 120 1.51 13.97 10.76
N ASP A 121 1.76 14.84 9.78
CA ASP A 121 0.81 15.90 9.44
C ASP A 121 0.55 16.03 7.92
N ASN A 122 -0.40 16.91 7.59
CA ASN A 122 -0.81 17.24 6.24
C ASN A 122 0.01 18.41 5.65
N THR A 123 1.32 18.41 5.84
CA THR A 123 2.21 19.44 5.29
C THR A 123 2.99 18.93 4.09
N PRO A 124 3.40 19.82 3.15
CA PRO A 124 4.28 19.44 2.04
C PRO A 124 5.58 18.76 2.50
N THR A 125 6.11 19.15 3.67
CA THR A 125 7.32 18.54 4.24
C THR A 125 7.09 17.09 4.62
N SER A 126 5.97 16.78 5.30
CA SER A 126 5.61 15.40 5.65
C SER A 126 5.40 14.51 4.43
N PHE A 127 4.73 15.03 3.38
CA PHE A 127 4.63 14.29 2.11
C PHE A 127 5.98 14.10 1.43
N ALA A 128 6.86 15.10 1.44
CA ALA A 128 8.19 14.98 0.85
C ALA A 128 9.03 13.92 1.55
N GLU A 129 9.02 13.89 2.90
CA GLU A 129 9.72 12.88 3.69
C GLU A 129 9.16 11.48 3.44
N LEU A 130 7.83 11.30 3.55
CA LEU A 130 7.19 10.01 3.28
C LEU A 130 7.54 9.50 1.88
N ASN A 131 7.40 10.35 0.85
CA ASN A 131 7.68 9.95 -0.53
C ASN A 131 9.17 9.64 -0.77
N ALA A 132 10.10 10.30 -0.06
CA ALA A 132 11.51 9.95 -0.10
C ALA A 132 11.75 8.55 0.46
N GLN A 133 11.14 8.20 1.60
CA GLN A 133 11.24 6.86 2.18
C GLN A 133 10.58 5.78 1.31
N LEU A 134 9.43 6.08 0.68
CA LEU A 134 8.81 5.18 -0.29
C LEU A 134 9.76 4.86 -1.46
N ALA A 135 10.50 5.86 -1.96
CA ALA A 135 11.48 5.66 -3.02
C ALA A 135 12.65 4.77 -2.56
N LEU A 136 13.17 4.96 -1.35
CA LEU A 136 14.23 4.12 -0.78
C LEU A 136 13.76 2.67 -0.57
N ALA A 137 12.55 2.48 -0.06
CA ALA A 137 11.95 1.16 0.12
C ALA A 137 11.72 0.43 -1.21
N ASN A 138 11.22 1.14 -2.23
CA ASN A 138 11.06 0.57 -3.57
C ASN A 138 12.41 0.23 -4.24
N ALA A 139 13.48 0.96 -3.90
CA ALA A 139 14.83 0.69 -4.38
C ALA A 139 15.57 -0.40 -3.58
N GLY A 140 15.04 -0.79 -2.41
CA GLY A 140 15.71 -1.74 -1.49
C GLY A 140 16.97 -1.18 -0.84
N THR A 141 17.08 0.14 -0.70
CA THR A 141 18.27 0.83 -0.18
C THR A 141 18.10 1.36 1.25
N ASN A 142 16.98 1.05 1.88
CA ASN A 142 16.67 1.34 3.28
C ASN A 142 17.11 0.16 4.19
N PRO A 143 17.07 0.29 5.53
CA PRO A 143 17.55 -0.74 6.46
C PRO A 143 16.94 -2.13 6.29
N SER A 144 15.64 -2.22 5.98
CA SER A 144 14.96 -3.51 5.75
C SER A 144 15.21 -4.11 4.35
N ALA A 145 16.07 -3.48 3.53
CA ALA A 145 16.34 -3.85 2.14
C ALA A 145 15.08 -3.94 1.27
N GLY A 146 14.14 -3.03 1.53
CA GLY A 146 12.87 -2.88 0.82
C GLY A 146 11.65 -3.32 1.64
N TRP A 147 10.57 -3.61 0.93
CA TRP A 147 9.30 -4.05 1.52
C TRP A 147 9.35 -5.52 1.93
N VAL A 148 9.12 -5.78 3.20
CA VAL A 148 9.08 -7.13 3.79
C VAL A 148 7.73 -7.41 4.43
N GLY A 149 7.46 -8.67 4.78
CA GLY A 149 6.25 -9.04 5.51
C GLY A 149 6.25 -8.51 6.95
N THR A 150 5.07 -8.27 7.50
CA THR A 150 4.91 -7.98 8.94
C THR A 150 5.06 -9.25 9.76
N THR A 151 5.37 -9.11 11.05
CA THR A 151 5.33 -10.22 12.01
C THR A 151 4.23 -9.94 13.04
N ALA A 152 3.34 -10.92 13.22
CA ALA A 152 2.23 -10.80 14.15
C ALA A 152 2.68 -11.06 15.59
N GLY A 153 2.47 -10.08 16.45
CA GLY A 153 2.62 -10.18 17.88
C GLY A 153 1.32 -10.60 18.55
N ASN A 154 1.03 -10.03 19.71
CA ASN A 154 -0.11 -10.42 20.54
C ASN A 154 -1.48 -10.02 19.95
N ALA A 155 -2.54 -10.71 20.38
CA ALA A 155 -3.91 -10.40 19.96
C ALA A 155 -4.45 -9.14 20.63
N ASN A 156 -5.48 -8.51 20.03
CA ASN A 156 -6.26 -7.47 20.70
C ASN A 156 -6.84 -8.02 22.03
N GLY A 157 -6.65 -7.28 23.13
CA GLY A 157 -6.99 -7.75 24.48
C GLY A 157 -5.79 -8.22 25.31
N ALA A 158 -4.62 -8.43 24.70
CA ALA A 158 -3.43 -8.84 25.43
C ALA A 158 -2.81 -7.67 26.24
N SER A 159 -2.20 -8.01 27.38
CA SER A 159 -1.28 -7.10 28.09
C SER A 159 -0.09 -6.76 27.17
N PRO A 160 0.46 -5.54 27.21
CA PRO A 160 0.09 -4.42 28.09
C PRO A 160 -1.09 -3.58 27.60
N TRP A 161 -1.53 -3.75 26.34
CA TRP A 161 -2.47 -2.83 25.72
C TRP A 161 -3.92 -2.98 26.19
N GLY A 162 -4.31 -4.18 26.62
CA GLY A 162 -5.69 -4.50 26.92
C GLY A 162 -6.58 -4.53 25.67
N THR A 163 -7.89 -4.44 25.87
CA THR A 163 -8.88 -4.54 24.79
C THR A 163 -9.14 -3.20 24.14
N ARG A 164 -9.11 -3.16 22.80
CA ARG A 164 -9.66 -2.08 21.96
C ARG A 164 -11.04 -2.49 21.48
N PRO A 165 -12.14 -2.01 22.11
CA PRO A 165 -13.48 -2.52 21.82
C PRO A 165 -14.00 -2.16 20.42
N GLU A 166 -13.43 -1.13 19.77
CA GLU A 166 -13.75 -0.74 18.39
C GLU A 166 -13.12 -1.68 17.36
N ILE A 167 -12.00 -2.34 17.71
CA ILE A 167 -11.29 -3.27 16.84
C ILE A 167 -11.70 -4.70 17.17
N ASP A 168 -11.90 -5.55 16.16
CA ASP A 168 -12.23 -6.96 16.36
C ASP A 168 -11.20 -7.67 17.27
N ALA A 169 -11.68 -8.59 18.10
CA ALA A 169 -10.81 -9.44 18.94
C ALA A 169 -9.93 -10.37 18.09
N ALA A 170 -10.29 -10.62 16.83
CA ALA A 170 -9.48 -11.37 15.88
C ALA A 170 -8.23 -10.62 15.39
N ALA A 171 -8.18 -9.29 15.51
CA ALA A 171 -7.04 -8.49 15.09
C ALA A 171 -5.81 -8.74 16.00
N ARG A 172 -4.61 -8.61 15.44
CA ARG A 172 -3.36 -8.72 16.21
C ARG A 172 -2.47 -7.51 15.99
N TRP A 173 -1.75 -7.15 17.05
CA TRP A 173 -0.64 -6.21 16.96
C TRP A 173 0.41 -6.78 16.01
N VAL A 174 0.94 -5.94 15.12
CA VAL A 174 2.02 -6.32 14.21
C VAL A 174 3.16 -5.33 14.29
N TRP A 175 4.36 -5.80 13.95
CA TRP A 175 5.52 -4.93 13.77
C TRP A 175 6.49 -5.49 12.74
N TYR A 176 7.53 -4.72 12.41
CA TYR A 176 8.71 -5.22 11.70
C TYR A 176 9.64 -5.93 12.70
N SER A 177 10.27 -7.02 12.28
CA SER A 177 11.21 -7.80 13.11
C SER A 177 12.59 -7.81 12.46
N SER A 178 13.40 -6.79 12.75
CA SER A 178 14.79 -6.67 12.26
C SER A 178 15.73 -7.72 12.86
N ASN A 179 15.39 -8.28 14.02
CA ASN A 179 16.19 -9.25 14.76
C ASN A 179 15.68 -10.70 14.63
N GLY A 180 14.57 -10.93 13.92
CA GLY A 180 13.97 -12.26 13.73
C GLY A 180 13.13 -12.76 14.90
N ASP A 181 12.78 -11.89 15.86
CA ASP A 181 11.85 -12.21 16.94
C ASP A 181 10.49 -12.64 16.38
N LEU A 182 9.95 -13.71 16.96
CA LEU A 182 8.61 -14.23 16.64
C LEU A 182 7.49 -13.32 17.15
N ASN A 183 7.81 -12.43 18.07
CA ASN A 183 6.91 -11.42 18.60
C ASN A 183 7.67 -10.08 18.74
N PRO A 184 7.76 -9.26 17.68
CA PRO A 184 8.47 -7.98 17.74
C PRO A 184 7.69 -6.87 18.45
N THR A 185 6.50 -7.17 19.00
CA THR A 185 5.68 -6.18 19.69
C THR A 185 6.07 -6.04 21.16
N GLU A 186 6.78 -7.03 21.72
CA GLU A 186 7.24 -7.03 23.13
C GLU A 186 8.58 -7.76 23.31
N PRO A 187 9.55 -7.18 24.04
CA PRO A 187 9.55 -5.81 24.58
C PRO A 187 9.68 -4.75 23.48
N GLY A 188 9.63 -3.46 23.85
CA GLY A 188 10.03 -2.39 22.93
C GLY A 188 11.49 -2.58 22.47
N PHE A 189 11.74 -2.33 21.19
CA PHE A 189 13.04 -2.56 20.56
C PHE A 189 13.19 -1.71 19.29
N ASP A 190 14.38 -1.16 19.09
CA ASP A 190 14.72 -0.38 17.88
C ASP A 190 14.77 -1.28 16.64
N HIS A 191 13.73 -1.22 15.80
CA HIS A 191 13.68 -1.94 14.53
C HIS A 191 14.01 -1.05 13.34
N ASP A 192 14.96 -0.13 13.54
CA ASP A 192 15.33 0.91 12.59
C ASP A 192 14.14 1.86 12.31
N GLU A 193 13.42 2.26 13.36
CA GLU A 193 12.21 3.09 13.24
C GLU A 193 12.52 4.52 12.79
N TYR A 194 11.55 5.31 12.30
CA TYR A 194 10.11 5.04 12.12
C TYR A 194 9.83 4.00 11.03
N LEU A 195 8.68 3.31 11.11
CA LEU A 195 8.28 2.30 10.14
C LEU A 195 7.17 2.82 9.22
N ILE A 196 7.10 2.26 8.01
CA ILE A 196 6.00 2.50 7.09
C ILE A 196 5.38 1.16 6.72
N PHE A 197 4.11 0.98 7.07
CA PHE A 197 3.29 -0.15 6.65
C PHE A 197 2.54 0.25 5.38
N ARG A 198 2.39 -0.68 4.44
CA ARG A 198 1.52 -0.50 3.27
C ARG A 198 0.72 -1.74 2.94
N ILE A 199 -0.45 -1.53 2.35
CA ILE A 199 -1.28 -2.59 1.79
C ILE A 199 -1.95 -2.10 0.51
N ALA A 200 -1.98 -2.97 -0.50
CA ALA A 200 -2.81 -2.77 -1.69
C ALA A 200 -4.08 -3.62 -1.56
N VAL A 201 -5.22 -2.96 -1.41
CA VAL A 201 -6.49 -3.63 -1.10
C VAL A 201 -7.18 -4.17 -2.37
N ASN A 202 -6.86 -3.61 -3.55
CA ASN A 202 -7.52 -3.95 -4.82
C ASN A 202 -6.59 -4.14 -6.01
N SER A 203 -5.28 -4.26 -5.79
CA SER A 203 -4.37 -4.65 -6.87
C SER A 203 -4.65 -6.11 -7.17
N SER A 204 -5.62 -6.37 -8.05
CA SER A 204 -5.70 -7.63 -8.79
C SER A 204 -4.35 -7.82 -9.46
N THR A 205 -3.45 -8.56 -8.84
CA THR A 205 -2.24 -9.02 -9.50
C THR A 205 -2.67 -10.10 -10.50
N GLU A 206 -3.33 -9.70 -11.58
CA GLU A 206 -2.84 -10.17 -12.87
C GLU A 206 -1.46 -9.54 -13.00
N VAL A 207 -0.46 -10.22 -12.44
CA VAL A 207 0.94 -10.02 -12.83
C VAL A 207 0.92 -10.03 -14.35
N PRO A 208 1.35 -8.98 -15.07
CA PRO A 208 1.51 -9.07 -16.50
C PRO A 208 2.44 -10.24 -16.74
N GLU A 209 1.90 -11.35 -17.26
CA GLU A 209 2.74 -12.44 -17.69
C GLU A 209 3.76 -11.81 -18.64
N PRO A 210 5.07 -11.99 -18.40
CA PRO A 210 6.07 -11.32 -19.19
C PRO A 210 5.77 -11.59 -20.66
N ALA A 211 5.88 -10.57 -21.50
CA ALA A 211 5.55 -10.57 -22.93
C ALA A 211 6.16 -11.74 -23.76
N ASN A 212 6.98 -12.57 -23.12
CA ASN A 212 7.44 -13.89 -23.54
C ASN A 212 6.32 -14.83 -24.01
N LEU A 213 5.10 -14.79 -23.45
CA LEU A 213 4.00 -15.64 -23.96
C LEU A 213 3.40 -15.12 -25.28
N ALA A 214 3.32 -13.81 -25.44
CA ALA A 214 2.98 -13.20 -26.73
C ALA A 214 4.08 -13.45 -27.78
N LEU A 215 5.36 -13.37 -27.38
CA LEU A 215 6.49 -13.70 -28.26
C LEU A 215 6.56 -15.19 -28.61
N LEU A 216 6.24 -16.10 -27.68
CA LEU A 216 6.19 -17.54 -27.95
C LEU A 216 5.03 -17.88 -28.91
N GLY A 217 3.87 -17.26 -28.72
CA GLY A 217 2.72 -17.40 -29.61
C GLY A 217 3.00 -16.88 -31.03
N LEU A 218 3.61 -15.70 -31.15
CA LEU A 218 3.99 -15.12 -32.45
C LEU A 218 5.15 -15.88 -33.12
N GLY A 219 6.11 -16.39 -32.33
CA GLY A 219 7.23 -17.21 -32.83
C GLY A 219 6.76 -18.55 -33.43
N LEU A 220 5.81 -19.23 -32.78
CA LEU A 220 5.23 -20.47 -33.28
C LEU A 220 4.36 -20.26 -34.53
N LEU A 221 3.59 -19.18 -34.58
CA LEU A 221 2.83 -18.81 -35.79
C LEU A 221 3.77 -18.48 -36.96
N GLY A 222 4.84 -17.73 -36.72
CA GLY A 222 5.86 -17.42 -37.72
C GLY A 222 6.53 -18.67 -38.31
N LEU A 223 6.88 -19.65 -37.46
CA LEU A 223 7.44 -20.94 -37.89
C LEU A 223 6.44 -21.80 -38.69
N GLY A 224 5.15 -21.75 -38.32
CA GLY A 224 4.08 -22.42 -39.06
C GLY A 224 3.90 -21.90 -40.49
N PHE A 225 3.99 -20.57 -40.69
CA PHE A 225 3.93 -19.97 -42.03
C PHE A 225 5.19 -20.19 -42.85
N ALA A 226 6.38 -20.21 -42.23
CA ALA A 226 7.64 -20.49 -42.92
C ALA A 226 7.67 -21.92 -43.51
N ARG A 227 7.01 -22.89 -42.86
CA ARG A 227 6.97 -24.29 -43.33
C ARG A 227 6.10 -24.50 -44.57
N LYS A 228 5.10 -23.64 -44.83
CA LYS A 228 4.23 -23.72 -46.01
C LYS A 228 4.86 -23.16 -47.30
N ARG A 229 6.04 -22.55 -47.24
CA ARG A 229 6.75 -22.00 -48.42
C ARG A 229 7.80 -22.94 -49.02
N LYS A 230 7.93 -24.17 -48.52
CA LYS A 230 8.80 -25.21 -49.08
C LYS A 230 8.04 -26.51 -49.36
N VAL A 231 6.97 -26.43 -50.15
CA VAL A 231 6.42 -27.53 -50.96
C VAL A 231 5.92 -26.93 -52.27
#